data_AF-A0A1E3NS17-F1
#
_entry.id   AF-A0A1E3NS17-F1
#
_cell.length_a   1.000
_cell.length_b   1.000
_cell.length_c   1.000
_cell.angle_alpha   90.00
_cell.angle_beta   90.00
_cell.angle_gamma   90.00
#
_symmetry.space_group_name_H-M   'P 1'
#
loop_
_entity.id
_entity.type
_entity.pdbx_description
1 polymer ?
#
loop_
_entity_poly.entity_id
_entity_poly.type
_entity_poly.pdbx_seq_one_letter_code
_entity_poly.pdbx_strand_id
1 'polypeptide(L)'
;KRRAARCQLDPSLVIENSKPDQTGQTFNIWYNKWTGGENNGRAGLVHAKHRCNIKLDTGYTKADKYAKDGQINRTKYICLYFARGYCCNGKNCDYLHRIPTKLDIFTPTVDCFGRERFLDYRDDMSGIGSFGKVNKTLYVGGIASMSGNIELKISKVFEEFGDLACVNILSGKNVAFVSYKLESQAQFAKEAMYCQSLEPGNEAEILNIRWANEDPSFRAKKRLRDDEEEMTMEAARSLL
;
A
#
# COMPACT_ATOMS: atom_id res chain seq x y z
N LYS A 1 23.28 0.65 -17.38
CA LYS A 1 23.18 -0.60 -16.58
C LYS A 1 22.15 -0.38 -15.48
N ARG A 2 21.20 -1.30 -15.26
CA ARG A 2 20.20 -1.18 -14.18
C ARG A 2 20.90 -1.28 -12.82
N ARG A 3 20.55 -0.40 -11.87
CA ARG A 3 21.13 -0.42 -10.51
C ARG A 3 20.53 -1.54 -9.66
N ALA A 4 21.31 -2.04 -8.72
CA ALA A 4 20.86 -3.06 -7.78
C ALA A 4 19.91 -2.44 -6.74
N ALA A 5 18.95 -3.22 -6.26
CA ALA A 5 18.08 -2.77 -5.18
C ALA A 5 18.88 -2.57 -3.88
N ARG A 6 18.59 -1.48 -3.17
CA ARG A 6 19.30 -1.12 -1.92
C ARG A 6 18.84 -2.01 -0.77
N CYS A 7 19.75 -2.33 0.14
CA CYS A 7 19.41 -2.84 1.46
C CYS A 7 18.89 -1.69 2.34
N GLN A 8 17.60 -1.73 2.71
CA GLN A 8 16.93 -0.61 3.40
C GLN A 8 17.22 -0.61 4.90
N LEU A 9 17.24 -1.80 5.51
CA LEU A 9 17.56 -2.00 6.91
C LEU A 9 18.77 -2.92 7.03
N ASP A 10 19.74 -2.54 7.86
CA ASP A 10 20.87 -3.41 8.17
C ASP A 10 20.35 -4.66 8.91
N PRO A 11 20.63 -5.88 8.40
CA PRO A 11 20.24 -7.12 9.06
C PRO A 11 20.66 -7.20 10.54
N SER A 12 21.78 -6.59 10.92
CA SER A 12 22.29 -6.60 12.30
C SER A 12 21.42 -5.81 13.29
N LEU A 13 20.58 -4.89 12.79
CA LEU A 13 19.65 -4.11 13.62
C LEU A 13 18.33 -4.84 13.89
N VAL A 14 18.10 -5.99 13.25
CA VAL A 14 16.91 -6.81 13.49
C VAL A 14 17.14 -7.67 14.74
N ILE A 15 16.59 -7.22 15.87
CA ILE A 15 16.71 -7.94 17.15
C ILE A 15 15.62 -9.00 17.25
N GLU A 16 16.00 -10.23 17.60
CA GLU A 16 15.16 -11.45 17.64
C GLU A 16 13.95 -11.37 18.60
N ASN A 17 13.89 -10.37 19.49
CA ASN A 17 12.90 -10.25 20.56
C ASN A 17 12.19 -8.89 20.61
N SER A 18 11.88 -8.30 19.46
CA SER A 18 11.11 -7.03 19.40
C SER A 18 9.62 -7.24 19.71
N LYS A 19 9.27 -7.62 20.94
CA LYS A 19 7.88 -7.47 21.40
C LYS A 19 7.53 -5.97 21.38
N PRO A 20 6.34 -5.57 20.91
CA PRO A 20 5.92 -4.18 21.04
C PRO A 20 5.82 -3.82 22.52
N ASP A 21 6.02 -2.53 22.84
CA ASP A 21 5.97 -2.03 24.22
C ASP A 21 4.70 -2.52 24.94
N GLN A 22 4.87 -2.90 26.21
CA GLN A 22 3.80 -3.52 27.00
C GLN A 22 2.67 -2.53 27.23
N THR A 23 1.56 -2.73 26.51
CA THR A 23 0.36 -1.88 26.54
C THR A 23 -0.87 -2.59 27.13
N GLY A 24 -0.68 -3.78 27.69
CA GLY A 24 -1.71 -4.60 28.32
C GLY A 24 -1.14 -5.71 29.20
N GLN A 25 -2.01 -6.47 29.84
CA GLN A 25 -1.60 -7.51 30.80
C GLN A 25 -1.18 -8.81 30.11
N THR A 26 -1.83 -9.17 29.01
CA THR A 26 -1.57 -10.43 28.28
C THR A 26 -1.12 -10.13 26.87
N PHE A 27 0.01 -10.70 26.45
CA PHE A 27 0.44 -10.61 25.06
C PHE A 27 -0.24 -11.71 24.23
N ASN A 28 -1.12 -11.32 23.32
CA ASN A 28 -1.74 -12.23 22.38
C ASN A 28 -0.79 -12.48 21.21
N ILE A 29 -0.18 -13.67 21.21
CA ILE A 29 0.82 -14.10 20.21
C ILE A 29 0.21 -14.18 18.80
N TRP A 30 -1.06 -14.60 18.69
CA TRP A 30 -1.75 -14.74 17.40
C TRP A 30 -2.04 -13.39 16.73
N TYR A 31 -2.37 -12.38 17.53
CA TYR A 31 -2.65 -11.03 17.04
C TYR A 31 -1.45 -10.08 17.18
N ASN A 32 -0.33 -10.58 17.72
CA ASN A 32 0.88 -9.84 18.05
C ASN A 32 0.59 -8.51 18.78
N LYS A 33 -0.37 -8.54 19.71
CA LYS A 33 -0.93 -7.37 20.43
C LYS A 33 -1.11 -7.67 21.90
N TRP A 34 -0.97 -6.64 22.72
CA TRP A 34 -1.34 -6.72 24.13
C TRP A 34 -2.86 -6.60 24.33
N THR A 35 -3.42 -7.35 25.27
CA THR A 35 -4.84 -7.35 25.66
C THR A 35 -4.98 -7.19 27.18
N GLY A 36 -6.12 -6.69 27.66
CA GLY A 36 -6.43 -6.62 29.10
C GLY A 36 -5.78 -5.45 29.88
N GLY A 37 -5.45 -4.33 29.22
CA GLY A 37 -5.05 -3.06 29.86
C GLY A 37 -6.15 -1.99 29.78
N GLU A 38 -5.89 -0.77 30.27
CA GLU A 38 -6.86 0.35 30.27
C GLU A 38 -7.50 0.63 28.90
N ASN A 39 -6.74 0.44 27.82
CA ASN A 39 -7.21 0.62 26.44
C ASN A 39 -7.73 -0.68 25.77
N ASN A 40 -7.79 -1.80 26.50
CA ASN A 40 -8.20 -3.12 26.03
C ASN A 40 -7.58 -3.54 24.67
N GLY A 41 -6.28 -3.28 24.49
CA GLY A 41 -5.55 -3.60 23.25
C GLY A 41 -5.85 -2.69 22.06
N ARG A 42 -6.67 -1.64 22.22
CA ARG A 42 -6.81 -0.53 21.28
C ARG A 42 -5.72 0.50 21.54
N ALA A 43 -4.47 0.11 21.30
CA ALA A 43 -3.41 1.11 21.16
C ALA A 43 -3.75 1.98 19.94
N GLY A 44 -3.57 3.30 20.07
CA GLY A 44 -3.62 4.21 18.92
C GLY A 44 -2.61 3.82 17.85
N LEU A 45 -2.77 4.36 16.64
CA LEU A 45 -1.76 4.18 15.60
C LEU A 45 -0.44 4.81 16.07
N VAL A 46 0.67 4.14 15.75
CA VAL A 46 2.04 4.61 16.04
C VAL A 46 2.73 4.85 14.71
N HIS A 47 3.48 5.95 14.60
CA HIS A 47 4.24 6.27 13.40
C HIS A 47 5.20 5.12 13.04
N ALA A 48 5.22 4.71 11.78
CA ALA A 48 6.08 3.66 11.32
C ALA A 48 7.54 4.15 11.26
N LYS A 49 8.48 3.33 11.75
CA LYS A 49 9.90 3.68 11.86
C LYS A 49 10.62 3.81 10.52
N HIS A 50 10.07 3.19 9.48
CA HIS A 50 10.71 3.08 8.17
C HIS A 50 9.71 3.39 7.07
N ARG A 51 10.19 4.04 5.99
CA ARG A 51 9.42 4.36 4.79
C ARG A 51 10.29 4.11 3.58
N CYS A 52 9.73 3.49 2.53
CA CYS A 52 10.48 3.27 1.31
C CYS A 52 10.71 4.59 0.56
N ASN A 53 11.92 4.76 0.02
CA ASN A 53 12.23 5.81 -0.93
C ASN A 53 12.36 5.18 -2.31
N ILE A 54 11.32 5.31 -3.14
CA ILE A 54 11.25 4.68 -4.46
C ILE A 54 12.46 5.05 -5.33
N LYS A 55 12.89 6.32 -5.28
CA LYS A 55 14.03 6.83 -6.05
C LYS A 55 15.36 6.28 -5.58
N LEU A 56 15.51 5.78 -4.36
CA LEU A 56 16.77 5.22 -3.86
C LEU A 56 16.75 3.69 -3.77
N ASP A 57 15.61 3.11 -3.41
CA ASP A 57 15.51 1.71 -2.99
C ASP A 57 15.18 0.76 -4.14
N THR A 58 14.49 1.27 -5.17
CA THR A 58 14.14 0.50 -6.37
C THR A 58 15.38 0.05 -7.12
N GLY A 59 15.41 -1.21 -7.56
CA GLY A 59 16.50 -1.75 -8.38
C GLY A 59 16.23 -3.19 -8.79
N TYR A 60 17.22 -3.83 -9.43
CA TYR A 60 17.12 -5.26 -9.73
C TYR A 60 17.35 -6.12 -8.47
N THR A 61 16.70 -7.28 -8.45
CA THR A 61 16.70 -8.30 -7.41
C THR A 61 16.97 -9.68 -8.03
N LYS A 62 16.90 -10.77 -7.25
CA LYS A 62 16.92 -12.13 -7.84
C LYS A 62 15.63 -12.43 -8.60
N ALA A 63 14.51 -11.84 -8.20
CA ALA A 63 13.21 -12.05 -8.83
C ALA A 63 13.18 -11.60 -10.30
N ASP A 64 13.95 -10.57 -10.65
CA ASP A 64 14.05 -10.04 -12.02
C ASP A 64 14.63 -11.04 -13.03
N LYS A 65 15.25 -12.15 -12.57
CA LYS A 65 15.65 -13.26 -13.46
C LYS A 65 14.43 -13.95 -14.10
N TYR A 66 13.30 -13.95 -13.40
CA TYR A 66 12.06 -14.61 -13.81
C TYR A 66 10.99 -13.62 -14.28
N ALA A 67 11.06 -12.37 -13.80
CA ALA A 67 10.15 -11.28 -14.17
C ALA A 67 10.94 -10.12 -14.78
N LYS A 68 11.33 -10.27 -16.04
CA LYS A 68 12.13 -9.28 -16.77
C LYS A 68 11.31 -8.03 -17.04
N ASP A 69 11.99 -6.89 -17.03
CA ASP A 69 11.38 -5.60 -17.33
C ASP A 69 10.86 -5.56 -18.77
N GLY A 70 9.68 -4.97 -18.97
CA GLY A 70 8.99 -4.94 -20.26
C GLY A 70 8.34 -6.27 -20.69
N GLN A 71 8.37 -7.31 -19.85
CA GLN A 71 7.70 -8.60 -20.12
C GLN A 71 6.53 -8.82 -19.14
N ILE A 72 5.56 -9.62 -19.58
CA ILE A 72 4.45 -10.04 -18.71
C ILE A 72 5.00 -10.88 -17.56
N ASN A 73 4.69 -10.46 -16.33
CA ASN A 73 5.02 -11.16 -15.10
C ASN A 73 3.74 -11.76 -14.50
N ARG A 74 3.76 -13.08 -14.25
CA ARG A 74 2.66 -13.83 -13.61
C ARG A 74 3.09 -14.63 -12.39
N THR A 75 4.39 -14.62 -12.07
CA THR A 75 4.98 -15.60 -11.13
C THR A 75 5.70 -14.96 -9.96
N LYS A 76 6.08 -13.69 -10.06
CA LYS A 76 6.83 -12.98 -9.01
C LYS A 76 6.01 -11.83 -8.45
N TYR A 77 6.04 -11.73 -7.12
CA TYR A 77 5.36 -10.71 -6.35
C TYR A 77 6.31 -9.59 -5.93
N ILE A 78 5.74 -8.47 -5.53
CA ILE A 78 6.46 -7.33 -4.98
C ILE A 78 6.84 -7.63 -3.54
N CYS A 79 8.00 -7.14 -3.11
CA CYS A 79 8.44 -7.32 -1.73
C CYS A 79 7.64 -6.42 -0.78
N LEU A 80 6.91 -7.01 0.18
CA LEU A 80 6.17 -6.24 1.19
C LEU A 80 7.10 -5.39 2.07
N TYR A 81 8.24 -5.95 2.46
CA TYR A 81 9.24 -5.24 3.26
C TYR A 81 9.88 -4.10 2.50
N PHE A 82 10.01 -4.22 1.17
CA PHE A 82 10.44 -3.12 0.31
C PHE A 82 9.43 -1.99 0.35
N ALA A 83 8.13 -2.27 0.15
CA ALA A 83 7.08 -1.25 0.21
C ALA A 83 7.05 -0.53 1.56
N ARG A 84 7.26 -1.27 2.66
CA ARG A 84 7.31 -0.69 4.01
C ARG A 84 8.67 -0.09 4.40
N GLY A 85 9.69 -0.16 3.55
CA GLY A 85 10.96 0.55 3.77
C GLY A 85 11.99 -0.16 4.62
N TYR A 86 11.90 -1.47 4.84
CA TYR A 86 12.80 -2.20 5.74
C TYR A 86 13.27 -3.56 5.21
N CYS A 87 13.31 -3.77 3.89
CA CYS A 87 13.88 -4.99 3.33
C CYS A 87 15.40 -5.06 3.54
N CYS A 88 15.87 -6.09 4.24
CA CYS A 88 17.28 -6.34 4.52
C CYS A 88 18.02 -7.09 3.40
N ASN A 89 17.31 -7.57 2.37
CA ASN A 89 17.88 -8.42 1.34
C ASN A 89 18.37 -7.64 0.11
N GLY A 90 17.83 -6.44 -0.15
CA GLY A 90 18.18 -5.60 -1.31
C GLY A 90 18.26 -6.41 -2.62
N LYS A 91 19.40 -6.33 -3.31
CA LYS A 91 19.68 -7.07 -4.56
C LYS A 91 19.48 -8.59 -4.46
N ASN A 92 19.60 -9.16 -3.27
CA ASN A 92 19.49 -10.60 -3.03
C ASN A 92 18.05 -11.04 -2.70
N CYS A 93 17.07 -10.12 -2.69
CA CYS A 93 15.68 -10.44 -2.42
C CYS A 93 15.08 -11.34 -3.51
N ASP A 94 14.25 -12.30 -3.11
CA ASP A 94 13.52 -13.21 -4.00
C ASP A 94 12.21 -12.62 -4.52
N TYR A 95 11.88 -11.42 -4.06
CA TYR A 95 10.73 -10.61 -4.47
C TYR A 95 11.18 -9.33 -5.19
N LEU A 96 10.29 -8.73 -5.97
CA LEU A 96 10.60 -7.58 -6.82
C LEU A 96 10.68 -6.30 -5.99
N HIS A 97 11.67 -5.44 -6.30
CA HIS A 97 11.83 -4.10 -5.70
C HIS A 97 11.58 -3.02 -6.76
N ARG A 98 10.31 -2.88 -7.15
CA ARG A 98 9.79 -1.83 -8.03
C ARG A 98 8.30 -1.63 -7.75
N ILE A 99 7.74 -0.55 -8.29
CA ILE A 99 6.29 -0.34 -8.30
C ILE A 99 5.65 -1.34 -9.28
N PRO A 100 4.49 -1.94 -8.92
CA PRO A 100 3.71 -2.74 -9.86
C PRO A 100 3.34 -1.98 -11.14
N THR A 101 3.42 -2.66 -12.27
CA THR A 101 3.08 -2.13 -13.59
C THR A 101 1.90 -2.89 -14.18
N LYS A 102 1.36 -2.42 -15.31
CA LYS A 102 0.31 -3.13 -16.06
C LYS A 102 0.75 -4.51 -16.59
N LEU A 103 2.05 -4.77 -16.64
CA LEU A 103 2.61 -6.05 -17.08
C LEU A 103 2.67 -7.08 -15.93
N ASP A 104 2.47 -6.64 -14.68
CA ASP A 104 2.40 -7.51 -13.52
C ASP A 104 0.95 -7.98 -13.33
N ILE A 105 0.67 -9.21 -13.80
CA ILE A 105 -0.66 -9.82 -13.77
C ILE A 105 -0.73 -10.77 -12.58
N PHE A 106 -1.48 -10.38 -11.56
CA PHE A 106 -1.72 -11.17 -10.36
C PHE A 106 -3.09 -11.85 -10.43
N THR A 107 -3.25 -13.01 -9.77
CA THR A 107 -4.58 -13.64 -9.65
C THR A 107 -5.48 -12.79 -8.75
N PRO A 108 -6.80 -12.70 -9.01
CA PRO A 108 -7.69 -11.86 -8.20
C PRO A 108 -7.71 -12.21 -6.71
N THR A 109 -7.42 -13.47 -6.37
CA THR A 109 -7.42 -14.00 -5.00
C THR A 109 -6.17 -13.61 -4.19
N VAL A 110 -5.16 -13.00 -4.81
CA VAL A 110 -3.94 -12.56 -4.11
C VAL A 110 -3.69 -11.08 -4.38
N ASP A 111 -3.03 -10.41 -3.43
CA ASP A 111 -2.54 -9.04 -3.65
C ASP A 111 -1.19 -9.04 -4.38
N CYS A 112 -0.68 -7.85 -4.73
CA CYS A 112 0.60 -7.69 -5.43
C CYS A 112 1.81 -8.17 -4.61
N PHE A 113 1.63 -8.50 -3.33
CA PHE A 113 2.63 -9.06 -2.43
C PHE A 113 2.54 -10.59 -2.30
N GLY A 114 1.55 -11.22 -2.94
CA GLY A 114 1.33 -12.66 -2.91
C GLY A 114 0.58 -13.15 -1.67
N ARG A 115 -0.08 -12.26 -0.93
CA ARG A 115 -0.91 -12.62 0.23
C ARG A 115 -2.34 -12.90 -0.25
N GLU A 116 -2.99 -13.88 0.36
CA GLU A 116 -4.39 -14.21 0.06
C GLU A 116 -5.34 -13.07 0.49
N ARG A 117 -6.30 -12.77 -0.38
CA ARG A 117 -7.41 -11.84 -0.14
C ARG A 117 -8.61 -12.61 0.41
N PHE A 118 -9.53 -11.87 1.02
CA PHE A 118 -10.74 -12.42 1.61
C PHE A 118 -11.95 -12.22 0.69
N LEU A 119 -13.06 -12.90 0.94
CA LEU A 119 -14.30 -12.65 0.20
C LEU A 119 -14.84 -11.26 0.55
N ASP A 120 -14.87 -10.92 1.83
CA ASP A 120 -15.39 -9.65 2.33
C ASP A 120 -14.28 -8.76 2.90
N TYR A 121 -14.53 -7.45 2.91
CA TYR A 121 -13.69 -6.53 3.66
C TYR A 121 -13.89 -6.69 5.16
N ARG A 122 -12.89 -6.27 5.93
CA ARG A 122 -13.08 -6.06 7.37
C ARG A 122 -13.99 -4.87 7.61
N ASP A 123 -14.72 -4.87 8.72
CA ASP A 123 -15.61 -3.77 9.12
C ASP A 123 -14.91 -2.40 9.16
N ASP A 124 -13.63 -2.37 9.55
CA ASP A 124 -12.84 -1.15 9.62
C ASP A 124 -12.13 -0.78 8.31
N MET A 125 -12.38 -1.53 7.23
CA MET A 125 -11.75 -1.42 5.90
C MET A 125 -10.21 -1.52 5.93
N SER A 126 -9.65 -2.07 7.00
CA SER A 126 -8.22 -2.39 7.10
C SER A 126 -7.89 -3.72 6.40
N GLY A 127 -6.64 -4.18 6.55
CA GLY A 127 -6.22 -5.50 6.05
C GLY A 127 -5.93 -5.52 4.55
N ILE A 128 -5.95 -6.72 3.97
CA ILE A 128 -5.46 -6.98 2.61
C ILE A 128 -6.49 -6.53 1.56
N GLY A 129 -7.79 -6.70 1.86
CA GLY A 129 -8.90 -6.35 0.98
C GLY A 129 -9.67 -7.58 0.49
N SER A 130 -10.80 -7.32 -0.18
CA SER A 130 -11.71 -8.34 -0.72
C SER A 130 -11.37 -8.67 -2.17
N PHE A 131 -11.36 -9.94 -2.60
CA PHE A 131 -11.27 -10.29 -4.03
C PHE A 131 -12.62 -10.19 -4.77
N GLY A 132 -13.74 -10.02 -4.04
CA GLY A 132 -15.07 -9.87 -4.62
C GLY A 132 -15.28 -8.54 -5.35
N LYS A 133 -14.41 -7.55 -5.08
CA LYS A 133 -14.44 -6.26 -5.76
C LYS A 133 -13.04 -5.72 -6.01
N VAL A 134 -12.82 -5.18 -7.22
CA VAL A 134 -11.62 -4.41 -7.55
C VAL A 134 -11.74 -3.03 -6.88
N ASN A 135 -10.79 -2.68 -6.01
CA ASN A 135 -10.76 -1.39 -5.35
C ASN A 135 -9.42 -0.71 -5.57
N LYS A 136 -9.47 0.43 -6.27
CA LYS A 136 -8.28 1.23 -6.61
C LYS A 136 -8.15 2.47 -5.74
N THR A 137 -9.05 2.66 -4.77
CA THR A 137 -9.18 3.89 -4.00
C THR A 137 -8.84 3.66 -2.52
N LEU A 138 -7.96 4.51 -2.01
CA LEU A 138 -7.53 4.52 -0.63
C LEU A 138 -8.17 5.67 0.12
N TYR A 139 -8.70 5.38 1.30
CA TYR A 139 -9.02 6.37 2.31
C TYR A 139 -7.72 6.77 3.02
N VAL A 140 -7.48 8.08 3.11
CA VAL A 140 -6.33 8.69 3.78
C VAL A 140 -6.86 9.58 4.90
N GLY A 141 -6.81 9.09 6.14
CA GLY A 141 -7.13 9.87 7.34
C GLY A 141 -5.91 10.14 8.20
N GLY A 142 -6.10 10.90 9.30
CA GLY A 142 -5.00 11.27 10.18
C GLY A 142 -4.10 12.37 9.62
N ILE A 143 -4.60 13.16 8.65
CA ILE A 143 -3.91 14.32 8.09
C ILE A 143 -3.92 15.44 9.14
N ALA A 144 -2.75 15.92 9.54
CA ALA A 144 -2.59 16.83 10.67
C ALA A 144 -3.06 18.26 10.34
N SER A 145 -2.86 18.72 9.11
CA SER A 145 -3.30 20.04 8.66
C SER A 145 -3.85 20.01 7.23
N MET A 146 -5.02 20.61 7.06
CA MET A 146 -5.66 20.84 5.75
C MET A 146 -5.40 22.25 5.20
N SER A 147 -4.40 22.96 5.74
CA SER A 147 -4.01 24.29 5.28
C SER A 147 -3.11 24.23 4.03
N GLY A 148 -3.10 25.34 3.28
CA GLY A 148 -2.27 25.47 2.08
C GLY A 148 -2.72 24.58 0.92
N ASN A 149 -1.78 24.22 0.04
CA ASN A 149 -2.06 23.38 -1.13
C ASN A 149 -1.95 21.88 -0.79
N ILE A 150 -2.84 21.42 0.10
CA ILE A 150 -2.86 20.04 0.59
C ILE A 150 -3.09 19.01 -0.53
N GLU A 151 -3.85 19.36 -1.56
CA GLU A 151 -4.05 18.52 -2.75
C GLU A 151 -2.76 18.24 -3.49
N LEU A 152 -1.96 19.29 -3.73
CA LEU A 152 -0.66 19.14 -4.35
C LEU A 152 0.29 18.31 -3.48
N LYS A 153 0.26 18.50 -2.15
CA LYS A 153 1.09 17.74 -1.21
C LYS A 153 0.75 16.25 -1.23
N ILE A 154 -0.54 15.90 -1.13
CA ILE A 154 -1.01 14.51 -1.19
C ILE A 154 -0.68 13.91 -2.56
N SER A 155 -0.98 14.62 -3.65
CA SER A 155 -0.70 14.15 -5.01
C SER A 155 0.79 13.84 -5.20
N LYS A 156 1.67 14.77 -4.80
CA LYS A 156 3.12 14.61 -4.89
C LYS A 156 3.67 13.43 -4.07
N VAL A 157 3.07 13.14 -2.93
CA VAL A 157 3.48 12.00 -2.09
C VAL A 157 2.99 10.68 -2.70
N PHE A 158 1.74 10.62 -3.14
CA PHE A 158 1.13 9.37 -3.60
C PHE A 158 1.49 9.03 -5.05
N GLU A 159 1.83 10.01 -5.90
CA GLU A 159 2.33 9.76 -7.27
C GLU A 159 3.67 9.00 -7.26
N GLU A 160 4.44 9.06 -6.16
CA GLU A 160 5.67 8.28 -6.04
C GLU A 160 5.41 6.77 -6.06
N PHE A 161 4.19 6.31 -5.76
CA PHE A 161 3.84 4.90 -5.62
C PHE A 161 3.03 4.32 -6.77
N GLY A 162 2.73 5.13 -7.80
CA GLY A 162 1.97 4.69 -8.97
C GLY A 162 1.21 5.83 -9.64
N ASP A 163 0.54 5.49 -10.72
CA ASP A 163 -0.19 6.45 -11.53
C ASP A 163 -1.54 6.78 -10.88
N LEU A 164 -1.71 8.04 -10.50
CA LEU A 164 -2.95 8.52 -9.92
C LEU A 164 -4.03 8.67 -11.00
N ALA A 165 -5.25 8.24 -10.68
CA ALA A 165 -6.45 8.52 -11.45
C ALA A 165 -7.12 9.81 -10.97
N CYS A 166 -7.29 9.97 -9.65
CA CYS A 166 -7.75 11.22 -9.05
C CYS A 166 -7.45 11.28 -7.54
N VAL A 167 -7.33 12.50 -7.01
CA VAL A 167 -7.30 12.80 -5.58
C VAL A 167 -8.54 13.63 -5.25
N ASN A 168 -9.27 13.26 -4.19
CA ASN A 168 -10.43 14.01 -3.72
C ASN A 168 -10.27 14.32 -2.23
N ILE A 169 -10.54 15.56 -1.83
CA ILE A 169 -10.31 16.02 -0.45
C ILE A 169 -11.64 16.41 0.19
N LEU A 170 -11.86 15.90 1.40
CA LEU A 170 -12.95 16.33 2.27
C LEU A 170 -12.35 17.08 3.45
N SER A 171 -12.06 18.36 3.25
CA SER A 171 -11.36 19.21 4.23
C SER A 171 -12.08 19.26 5.58
N GLY A 172 -13.42 19.30 5.59
CA GLY A 172 -14.21 19.31 6.83
C GLY A 172 -14.11 18.04 7.68
N LYS A 173 -13.53 16.96 7.14
CA LYS A 173 -13.29 15.70 7.85
C LYS A 173 -11.81 15.35 7.99
N ASN A 174 -10.90 16.23 7.54
CA ASN A 174 -9.47 15.98 7.48
C ASN A 174 -9.11 14.63 6.82
N VAL A 175 -9.80 14.31 5.72
CA VAL A 175 -9.58 13.08 4.95
C VAL A 175 -9.46 13.35 3.46
N ALA A 176 -8.72 12.47 2.79
CA ALA A 176 -8.61 12.42 1.35
C ALA A 176 -8.90 11.02 0.82
N PHE A 177 -9.27 10.94 -0.45
CA PHE A 177 -9.44 9.72 -1.21
C PHE A 177 -8.47 9.76 -2.38
N VAL A 178 -7.56 8.78 -2.42
CA VAL A 178 -6.54 8.68 -3.47
C VAL A 178 -6.86 7.45 -4.32
N SER A 179 -7.19 7.68 -5.59
CA SER A 179 -7.48 6.61 -6.55
C SER A 179 -6.31 6.42 -7.51
N TYR A 180 -5.86 5.18 -7.67
CA TYR A 180 -4.84 4.77 -8.63
C TYR A 180 -5.47 4.22 -9.92
N LYS A 181 -4.68 4.17 -11.00
CA LYS A 181 -5.09 3.51 -12.24
C LYS A 181 -5.11 1.98 -12.12
N LEU A 182 -4.18 1.42 -11.34
CA LEU A 182 -4.05 -0.01 -11.11
C LEU A 182 -4.38 -0.37 -9.65
N GLU A 183 -5.10 -1.47 -9.46
CA GLU A 183 -5.38 -2.00 -8.11
C GLU A 183 -4.07 -2.40 -7.40
N SER A 184 -3.11 -2.98 -8.12
CA SER A 184 -1.81 -3.37 -7.56
C SER A 184 -1.02 -2.17 -7.03
N GLN A 185 -1.12 -1.01 -7.67
CA GLN A 185 -0.52 0.25 -7.18
C GLN A 185 -1.22 0.77 -5.92
N ALA A 186 -2.55 0.67 -5.85
CA ALA A 186 -3.28 1.00 -4.62
C ALA A 186 -2.90 0.08 -3.45
N GLN A 187 -2.79 -1.23 -3.69
CA GLN A 187 -2.31 -2.20 -2.70
C GLN A 187 -0.90 -1.85 -2.22
N PHE A 188 -0.01 -1.48 -3.15
CA PHE A 188 1.37 -1.09 -2.84
C PHE A 188 1.42 0.19 -1.98
N ALA A 189 0.76 1.26 -2.43
CA ALA A 189 0.73 2.54 -1.75
C ALA A 189 0.09 2.44 -0.36
N LYS A 190 -0.95 1.59 -0.20
CA LYS A 190 -1.57 1.33 1.10
C LYS A 190 -0.57 0.82 2.13
N GLU A 191 0.25 -0.16 1.78
CA GLU A 191 1.27 -0.69 2.69
C GLU A 191 2.45 0.27 2.87
N ALA A 192 2.82 1.04 1.84
CA ALA A 192 3.93 1.99 1.90
C ALA A 192 3.65 3.22 2.76
N MET A 193 2.40 3.69 2.78
CA MET A 193 1.98 4.91 3.48
C MET A 193 1.23 4.66 4.80
N TYR A 194 0.97 3.40 5.17
CA TYR A 194 0.32 3.09 6.44
C TYR A 194 1.17 3.54 7.63
N CYS A 195 0.58 4.33 8.54
CA CYS A 195 1.26 4.93 9.68
C CYS A 195 2.46 5.83 9.31
N GLN A 196 2.48 6.41 8.12
CA GLN A 196 3.47 7.41 7.72
C GLN A 196 2.91 8.83 7.89
N SER A 197 3.74 9.82 7.58
CA SER A 197 3.35 11.23 7.42
C SER A 197 3.47 11.68 5.96
N LEU A 198 2.77 12.74 5.59
CA LEU A 198 2.91 13.38 4.26
C LEU A 198 4.25 14.11 4.14
N GLU A 199 4.76 14.64 5.26
CA GLU A 199 6.07 15.31 5.35
C GLU A 199 7.11 14.40 5.98
N PRO A 200 8.23 14.08 5.30
CA PRO A 200 9.31 13.31 5.90
C PRO A 200 9.80 13.95 7.21
N GLY A 201 9.86 13.15 8.28
CA GLY A 201 10.31 13.58 9.60
C GLY A 201 9.20 14.12 10.52
N ASN A 202 7.95 14.24 10.05
CA ASN A 202 6.83 14.60 10.90
C ASN A 202 6.23 13.36 11.59
N GLU A 203 6.86 12.92 12.69
CA GLU A 203 6.40 11.73 13.42
C GLU A 203 5.08 11.94 14.19
N ALA A 204 4.64 13.19 14.37
CA ALA A 204 3.38 13.51 15.02
C ALA A 204 2.16 13.27 14.12
N GLU A 205 2.34 13.35 12.79
CA GLU A 205 1.29 13.02 11.81
C GLU A 205 1.30 11.52 11.52
N ILE A 206 0.23 10.83 11.88
CA ILE A 206 0.12 9.37 11.68
C ILE A 206 -1.06 9.08 10.76
N LEU A 207 -0.76 8.90 9.48
CA LEU A 207 -1.77 8.61 8.48
C LEU A 207 -2.38 7.21 8.68
N ASN A 208 -3.70 7.17 8.63
CA ASN A 208 -4.49 5.96 8.67
C ASN A 208 -4.96 5.63 7.26
N ILE A 209 -4.28 4.67 6.62
CA ILE A 209 -4.58 4.28 5.24
C ILE A 209 -5.44 3.02 5.22
N ARG A 210 -6.62 3.12 4.61
CA ARG A 210 -7.61 2.03 4.53
C ARG A 210 -8.15 1.91 3.12
N TRP A 211 -8.81 0.80 2.83
CA TRP A 211 -9.61 0.70 1.63
C TRP A 211 -10.77 1.70 1.69
N ALA A 212 -11.03 2.41 0.60
CA ALA A 212 -12.18 3.29 0.55
C ALA A 212 -13.47 2.47 0.40
N ASN A 213 -14.53 2.94 1.06
CA ASN A 213 -15.88 2.51 0.73
C ASN A 213 -16.28 3.06 -0.65
N GLU A 214 -17.37 2.54 -1.20
CA GLU A 214 -17.95 3.08 -2.42
C GLU A 214 -18.31 4.56 -2.26
N ASP A 215 -17.87 5.38 -3.20
CA ASP A 215 -18.29 6.76 -3.29
C ASP A 215 -19.72 6.81 -3.88
N PRO A 216 -20.72 7.30 -3.13
CA PRO A 216 -22.09 7.34 -3.60
C PRO A 216 -22.33 8.39 -4.70
N SER A 217 -21.36 9.29 -4.95
CA SER A 217 -21.50 10.40 -5.88
C SER A 217 -21.70 9.91 -7.33
N PHE A 218 -22.56 10.63 -8.06
CA PHE A 218 -22.82 10.33 -9.47
C PHE A 218 -21.54 10.32 -10.32
N ARG A 219 -20.60 11.24 -10.04
CA ARG A 219 -19.32 11.34 -10.75
C ARG A 219 -18.43 10.11 -10.54
N ALA A 220 -18.40 9.56 -9.33
CA ALA A 220 -17.65 8.34 -9.06
C ALA A 220 -18.29 7.12 -9.73
N LYS A 221 -19.61 6.98 -9.61
CA LYS A 221 -20.35 5.89 -10.27
C LYS A 221 -20.18 5.90 -11.79
N LYS A 222 -20.25 7.08 -12.40
CA LYS A 222 -20.02 7.23 -13.84
C LYS A 222 -18.60 6.79 -14.24
N ARG A 223 -17.57 7.25 -13.53
CA ARG A 223 -16.18 6.84 -13.81
C ARG A 223 -15.96 5.34 -13.67
N LEU A 224 -16.51 4.72 -12.63
CA LEU A 224 -16.42 3.26 -12.45
C LEU A 224 -17.07 2.52 -13.62
N ARG A 225 -18.22 2.98 -14.08
CA ARG A 225 -18.91 2.42 -15.24
C ARG A 225 -18.09 2.58 -16.51
N ASP A 226 -17.55 3.77 -16.76
CA ASP A 226 -16.72 4.06 -17.93
C ASP A 226 -15.45 3.17 -17.92
N ASP A 227 -14.79 3.01 -16.76
CA ASP A 227 -13.63 2.13 -16.57
C ASP A 227 -13.98 0.65 -16.80
N GLU A 228 -15.14 0.18 -16.31
CA GLU A 228 -15.63 -1.19 -16.52
C GLU A 228 -15.95 -1.45 -18.01
N GLU A 229 -16.60 -0.50 -18.68
CA GLU A 229 -16.87 -0.53 -20.11
C GLU A 229 -15.55 -0.57 -20.92
N GLU A 230 -14.55 0.22 -20.55
CA GLU A 230 -13.23 0.19 -21.19
C GLU A 230 -12.51 -1.16 -20.99
N MET A 231 -12.49 -1.66 -19.75
CA MET A 231 -11.86 -2.95 -19.43
C MET A 231 -12.54 -4.12 -20.16
N THR A 232 -13.87 -4.12 -20.24
CA THR A 232 -14.62 -5.16 -20.95
C THR A 232 -14.36 -5.11 -22.45
N MET A 233 -14.29 -3.91 -23.04
CA MET A 233 -13.91 -3.73 -24.45
C MET A 233 -12.48 -4.20 -24.73
N GLU A 234 -11.51 -3.87 -23.87
CA GLU A 234 -10.12 -4.29 -24.04
C GLU A 234 -9.97 -5.82 -23.90
N ALA A 235 -10.66 -6.42 -22.93
CA ALA A 235 -10.71 -7.87 -22.78
C ALA A 235 -11.29 -8.56 -24.03
N ALA A 236 -12.39 -8.03 -24.57
CA ALA A 236 -13.01 -8.56 -25.79
C ALA A 236 -12.08 -8.46 -27.00
N ARG A 237 -11.35 -7.34 -27.15
CA ARG A 237 -10.33 -7.18 -28.20
C ARG A 237 -9.19 -8.18 -28.06
N SER A 238 -8.81 -8.58 -26.85
CA SER A 238 -7.74 -9.55 -26.64
C SER A 238 -8.12 -11.00 -26.99
N LEU A 239 -9.42 -11.28 -27.15
CA LEU A 239 -9.98 -12.60 -27.45
C LEU A 239 -10.30 -12.81 -28.95
N LEU A 240 -10.26 -11.74 -29.75
CA LEU A 240 -10.42 -11.75 -31.22
C LEU A 240 -9.06 -11.85 -31.91
#